data_AF-A0A6M3XEF8-F1
#
_entry.id   AF-A0A6M3XEF8-F1
#
_cell.length_a   1.000
_cell.length_b   1.000
_cell.length_c   1.000
_cell.angle_alpha   90.00
_cell.angle_beta   90.00
_cell.angle_gamma   90.00
#
_symmetry.space_group_name_H-M   'P 1'
#
loop_
_entity.id
_entity.type
_entity.pdbx_description
1 polymer ?
#
loop_
_entity_poly.entity_id
_entity_poly.type
_entity_poly.pdbx_seq_one_letter_code
_entity_poly.pdbx_strand_id
1 'polypeptide(L)'
;KEDIYEIVGFVEEESIHGVPKCSLGSFVCNSGDGNTFNVGTGFTADQRHYYWNHREEVVGKSVRVKYQYLIPKSKKPRHSVFVEVIEDGNST
;
A
#
# COMPACT_ATOMS: atom_id res chain seq x y z
N LYS A 1 -10.97 -1.69 11.85
CA LYS A 1 -9.69 -1.69 12.58
C LYS A 1 -8.66 -1.00 11.71
N GLU A 2 -7.64 -0.42 12.30
CA GLU A 2 -6.59 0.31 11.58
C GLU A 2 -5.26 -0.11 12.17
N ASP A 3 -4.26 -0.24 11.31
CA ASP A 3 -2.92 -0.63 11.70
C ASP A 3 -1.91 -0.07 10.70
N ILE A 4 -0.64 -0.11 11.07
CA ILE A 4 0.45 0.52 10.33
C ILE A 4 1.34 -0.57 9.77
N TYR A 5 1.63 -0.48 8.48
CA TYR A 5 2.43 -1.46 7.78
C TYR A 5 3.55 -0.77 7.00
N GLU A 6 4.71 -1.41 6.92
CA GLU A 6 5.83 -0.91 6.13
C GLU A 6 5.59 -1.18 4.64
N ILE A 7 5.80 -0.16 3.80
CA ILE A 7 5.76 -0.32 2.35
C ILE A 7 7.10 -0.91 1.90
N VAL A 8 7.06 -2.14 1.41
CA VAL A 8 8.24 -2.85 0.90
C VAL A 8 8.30 -2.89 -0.62
N GLY A 9 7.23 -2.44 -1.29
CA GLY A 9 7.18 -2.39 -2.74
C GLY A 9 5.84 -1.89 -3.29
N PHE A 10 5.68 -2.02 -4.60
CA PHE A 10 4.52 -1.56 -5.33
C PHE A 10 4.25 -2.47 -6.52
N VAL A 11 2.99 -2.50 -6.95
CA VAL A 11 2.52 -3.19 -8.14
C VAL A 11 1.91 -2.14 -9.06
N GLU A 12 2.32 -2.15 -10.32
CA GLU A 12 1.76 -1.27 -11.35
C GLU A 12 0.32 -1.65 -11.69
N GLU A 13 -0.51 -0.67 -12.03
CA GLU A 13 -1.83 -0.95 -12.57
C GLU A 13 -1.71 -1.47 -14.01
N GLU A 14 -2.19 -2.68 -14.25
CA GLU A 14 -2.29 -3.27 -15.57
C GLU A 14 -3.72 -3.18 -16.09
N SER A 15 -3.88 -2.83 -17.36
CA SER A 15 -5.16 -2.92 -18.06
C SER A 15 -5.58 -4.40 -18.23
N ILE A 16 -6.84 -4.65 -18.56
CA ILE A 16 -7.35 -6.01 -18.85
C ILE A 16 -6.60 -6.71 -20.00
N HIS A 17 -5.84 -5.95 -20.79
CA HIS A 17 -4.99 -6.41 -21.88
C HIS A 17 -3.52 -6.60 -21.47
N GLY A 18 -3.18 -6.47 -20.18
CA GLY A 18 -1.80 -6.56 -19.68
C GLY A 18 -0.93 -5.35 -20.05
N VAL A 19 -1.56 -4.21 -20.38
CA VAL A 19 -0.83 -2.99 -20.70
C VAL A 19 -0.64 -2.18 -19.42
N PRO A 20 0.60 -1.89 -19.01
CA PRO A 20 0.87 -1.06 -17.84
C PRO A 20 0.33 0.36 -18.06
N LYS A 21 -0.31 0.91 -17.04
CA LYS A 21 -0.92 2.25 -17.09
C LYS A 21 -0.04 3.34 -16.50
N CYS A 22 1.20 3.03 -16.15
CA CYS A 22 2.12 3.96 -15.50
C CYS A 22 1.49 4.62 -14.26
N SER A 23 0.77 3.82 -13.48
CA SER A 23 0.07 4.26 -12.27
C SER A 23 0.12 3.18 -11.20
N LEU A 24 -0.03 3.59 -9.94
CA LEU A 24 0.01 2.65 -8.81
C LEU A 24 -1.24 1.76 -8.86
N GLY A 25 -1.05 0.44 -8.99
CA GLY A 25 -2.09 -0.55 -8.84
C GLY A 25 -2.31 -0.89 -7.36
N SER A 26 -1.24 -1.19 -6.64
CA SER A 26 -1.29 -1.51 -5.20
C SER A 26 0.06 -1.30 -4.51
N PHE A 27 0.04 -0.92 -3.24
CA PHE A 27 1.22 -1.02 -2.37
C PHE A 27 1.42 -2.46 -1.89
N VAL A 28 2.67 -2.90 -1.85
CA VAL A 28 3.07 -4.16 -1.20
C VAL A 28 3.53 -3.81 0.20
N CYS A 29 2.76 -4.24 1.19
CA CYS A 29 2.99 -3.94 2.59
C CYS A 29 3.44 -5.20 3.32
N ASN A 30 4.35 -5.04 4.27
CA ASN A 30 4.79 -6.10 5.15
C ASN A 30 3.83 -6.23 6.34
N SER A 31 3.19 -7.39 6.50
CA SER A 31 2.25 -7.69 7.59
C SER A 31 2.94 -8.10 8.89
N GLY A 32 4.28 -8.18 8.90
CA GLY A 32 5.05 -8.88 9.92
C GLY A 32 5.15 -10.39 9.64
N ASP A 33 6.04 -11.08 10.37
CA ASP A 33 6.26 -12.54 10.25
C ASP A 33 6.68 -12.98 8.82
N GLY A 34 7.32 -12.10 8.04
CA GLY A 34 7.77 -12.40 6.67
C GLY A 34 6.66 -12.51 5.63
N ASN A 35 5.43 -12.12 5.97
CA ASN A 35 4.28 -12.13 5.05
C ASN A 35 4.04 -10.76 4.45
N THR A 36 3.83 -10.70 3.13
CA THR A 36 3.40 -9.47 2.43
C THR A 36 1.95 -9.55 1.96
N PHE A 37 1.34 -8.39 1.79
CA PHE A 37 0.00 -8.25 1.24
C PHE A 37 -0.13 -6.98 0.41
N ASN A 38 -1.13 -6.96 -0.45
CA ASN A 38 -1.35 -5.86 -1.38
C ASN A 38 -2.48 -4.96 -0.87
N VAL A 39 -2.28 -3.66 -0.93
CA VAL A 39 -3.29 -2.65 -0.65
C VAL A 39 -3.51 -1.86 -1.92
N GLY A 40 -4.64 -2.15 -2.60
CA GLY A 40 -5.02 -1.52 -3.86
C GLY A 40 -6.34 -0.76 -3.81
N THR A 41 -6.98 -0.65 -2.64
CA THR A 41 -8.27 0.05 -2.48
C THR A 41 -8.12 1.27 -1.59
N GLY A 42 -8.95 2.29 -1.79
CA GLY A 42 -8.89 3.56 -1.03
C GLY A 42 -8.06 4.67 -1.66
N PHE A 43 -7.40 4.42 -2.79
CA PHE A 43 -6.67 5.44 -3.55
C PHE A 43 -7.57 6.19 -4.52
N THR A 44 -7.42 7.50 -4.57
CA THR A 44 -7.91 8.33 -5.69
C THR A 44 -7.00 8.19 -6.91
N ALA A 45 -7.51 8.54 -8.09
CA ALA A 45 -6.71 8.49 -9.33
C ALA A 45 -5.45 9.36 -9.23
N ASP A 46 -5.57 10.56 -8.67
CA ASP A 46 -4.44 11.47 -8.45
C ASP A 46 -3.39 10.87 -7.49
N GLN A 47 -3.82 10.30 -6.36
CA GLN A 47 -2.92 9.59 -5.44
C GLN A 47 -2.18 8.45 -6.11
N ARG A 48 -2.83 7.69 -7.01
CA ARG A 48 -2.17 6.60 -7.74
C ARG A 48 -1.06 7.13 -8.63
N HIS A 49 -1.27 8.24 -9.32
CA HIS A 49 -0.23 8.88 -10.13
C HIS A 49 0.87 9.48 -9.24
N TYR A 50 0.50 10.18 -8.17
CA TYR A 50 1.45 10.78 -7.25
C TYR A 50 2.39 9.73 -6.64
N TYR A 51 1.84 8.69 -6.02
CA TYR A 51 2.63 7.64 -5.39
C TYR A 51 3.37 6.77 -6.39
N TRP A 52 2.90 6.66 -7.63
CA TRP A 52 3.67 5.99 -8.68
C TRP A 52 4.92 6.79 -9.07
N ASN A 53 4.79 8.10 -9.23
CA ASN A 53 5.92 8.97 -9.55
C ASN A 53 6.92 9.05 -8.40
N HIS A 54 6.46 9.03 -7.15
CA HIS A 54 7.30 9.09 -5.94
C HIS A 54 7.57 7.71 -5.34
N ARG A 55 7.28 6.61 -6.06
CA ARG A 55 7.26 5.23 -5.52
C ARG A 55 8.54 4.85 -4.78
N GLU A 56 9.68 5.32 -5.28
CA GLU A 56 11.00 5.06 -4.70
C GLU A 56 11.19 5.75 -3.34
N GLU A 57 10.56 6.91 -3.14
CA GLU A 57 10.57 7.65 -1.87
C GLU A 57 9.56 7.10 -0.86
N VAL A 58 8.50 6.44 -1.32
CA VAL A 58 7.48 5.83 -0.45
C VAL A 58 7.90 4.45 0.04
N VAL A 59 8.77 3.73 -0.67
CA VAL A 59 9.34 2.46 -0.20
C VAL A 59 10.17 2.72 1.05
N GLY A 60 9.95 1.93 2.10
CA GLY A 60 10.53 2.14 3.42
C GLY A 60 9.74 3.09 4.32
N LYS A 61 8.74 3.81 3.79
CA LYS A 61 7.78 4.56 4.63
C LYS A 61 6.72 3.61 5.19
N SER A 62 6.04 4.09 6.23
CA SER A 62 4.90 3.39 6.83
C SER A 62 3.59 3.86 6.21
N VAL A 63 2.63 2.95 6.07
CA VAL A 63 1.29 3.26 5.57
C VAL A 63 0.24 2.81 6.57
N ARG A 64 -0.72 3.70 6.83
CA ARG A 64 -1.89 3.39 7.63
C ARG A 64 -2.94 2.72 6.76
N VAL A 65 -3.38 1.54 7.19
CA VAL A 65 -4.35 0.72 6.45
C VAL A 65 -5.50 0.38 7.37
N LYS A 66 -6.71 0.65 6.89
CA LYS A 66 -7.97 0.27 7.53
C LYS A 66 -8.44 -1.07 6.99
N TYR A 67 -8.87 -1.96 7.87
CA TYR A 67 -9.34 -3.29 7.50
C TYR A 67 -10.48 -3.77 8.40
N GLN A 68 -11.19 -4.80 7.96
CA GLN A 68 -12.32 -5.36 8.70
C GLN A 68 -11.83 -6.32 9.80
N TYR A 69 -11.04 -7.32 9.42
CA TYR A 69 -10.43 -8.29 10.34
C TYR A 69 -9.11 -8.83 9.77
N LEU A 70 -8.26 -9.38 10.63
CA LEU A 70 -7.03 -10.08 10.24
C LEU A 70 -7.34 -11.55 9.99
N ILE A 71 -6.72 -12.12 8.95
CA ILE A 71 -6.83 -13.55 8.67
C ILE A 71 -5.94 -14.31 9.67
N PRO A 72 -6.47 -15.15 10.57
CA PRO A 72 -5.71 -15.69 11.70
C PRO A 72 -4.47 -16.51 11.31
N LYS A 73 -4.49 -17.17 10.14
CA LYS A 73 -3.37 -17.99 9.65
C LYS A 73 -2.21 -17.17 9.04
N SER A 74 -2.49 -16.01 8.47
CA SER A 74 -1.50 -15.25 7.70
C SER A 74 -1.29 -13.83 8.22
N LYS A 75 -2.04 -13.43 9.24
CA LYS A 75 -2.14 -12.06 9.79
C LYS A 75 -2.44 -10.97 8.75
N LYS A 76 -2.77 -11.33 7.51
CA LYS A 76 -3.07 -10.39 6.45
C LYS A 76 -4.41 -9.69 6.72
N PRO A 77 -4.49 -8.36 6.58
CA PRO A 77 -5.74 -7.64 6.69
C PRO A 77 -6.67 -7.96 5.52
N ARG A 78 -7.93 -8.29 5.82
CA ARG A 78 -8.97 -8.47 4.80
C ARG A 78 -9.73 -7.17 4.56
N HIS A 79 -10.04 -6.92 3.28
CA HIS A 79 -10.64 -5.67 2.81
C HIS A 79 -9.80 -4.47 3.27
N SER A 80 -8.49 -4.55 2.99
CA SER A 80 -7.52 -3.50 3.28
C SER A 80 -7.81 -2.28 2.41
N VAL A 81 -8.05 -1.16 3.08
CA VAL A 81 -8.30 0.16 2.49
C VAL A 81 -7.17 1.08 2.93
N PHE A 82 -6.52 1.71 1.96
CA PHE A 82 -5.54 2.75 2.18
C PHE A 82 -6.16 3.94 2.91
N VAL A 83 -5.43 4.49 3.89
CA VAL A 83 -5.82 5.69 4.61
C VAL A 83 -4.84 6.82 4.30
N GLU A 84 -3.57 6.65 4.66
CA GLU A 84 -2.53 7.67 4.49
C GLU A 84 -1.13 7.05 4.59
N VAL A 85 -0.15 7.67 3.94
CA VAL A 85 1.28 7.37 4.16
C VAL A 85 1.75 8.19 5.35
N ILE A 86 2.34 7.53 6.33
CA ILE A 86 2.94 8.17 7.49
C ILE A 86 4.36 8.53 7.10
N GLU A 87 4.59 9.83 6.94
CA GLU A 87 5.93 10.37 6.79
C GLU A 87 6.57 10.43 8.18
N ASP A 88 7.78 9.88 8.33
CA ASP A 88 8.56 10.07 9.55
C ASP A 88 8.87 11.57 9.64
N GLY A 89 8.08 12.26 10.47
CA GLY A 89 8.17 13.68 10.66
C GLY A 89 9.50 14.02 11.29
N ASN A 90 10.49 14.30 10.44
CA ASN A 90 11.68 15.01 10.87
C ASN A 90 11.23 16.41 11.31
N SER A 91 11.02 16.56 12.61
CA SER A 91 10.93 17.85 13.27
C SER A 91 12.21 18.61 12.94
N THR A 92 12.10 19.70 12.18
CA THR A 92 13.14 20.73 12.12
C THR A 92 12.53 22.03 12.61
#